data_AF-A0A1F2V3R8-F1
#
_entry.id   AF-A0A1F2V3R8-F1
#
_cell.length_a   1.000
_cell.length_b   1.000
_cell.length_c   1.000
_cell.angle_alpha   90.00
_cell.angle_beta   90.00
_cell.angle_gamma   90.00
#
_symmetry.space_group_name_H-M   'P 1'
#
loop_
_entity.id
_entity.type
_entity.pdbx_description
1 polymer ?
#
loop_
_entity_poly.entity_id
_entity_poly.type
_entity_poly.pdbx_seq_one_letter_code
_entity_poly.pdbx_strand_id
1 'polypeptide(L)' 'MPDNTPSARPIVMLVMIISALSLALLAGLIFAGIVPLPEESRAVAALVVGVAAAADFLVALWFFRAGQSS' A
#
# COMPACT_ATOMS: atom_id res chain seq x y z
N MET A 1 2.89 10.44 -36.15
CA MET A 1 3.35 9.23 -35.43
C MET A 1 2.45 9.13 -34.21
N PRO A 2 1.65 8.06 -34.02
CA PRO A 2 0.78 7.96 -32.85
C PRO A 2 1.63 7.96 -31.58
N ASP A 3 1.29 8.84 -30.64
CA ASP A 3 1.99 8.96 -29.37
C ASP A 3 1.77 7.70 -28.55
N ASN A 4 2.77 6.82 -28.56
CA ASN A 4 2.87 5.63 -27.71
C ASN A 4 3.18 6.02 -26.27
N THR A 5 2.47 7.00 -25.69
CA THR A 5 2.55 7.25 -24.26
C THR A 5 2.01 6.01 -23.55
N PRO A 6 2.85 5.21 -22.87
CA PRO A 6 2.37 4.07 -22.11
C PRO A 6 1.36 4.60 -21.10
N SER A 7 0.17 3.99 -21.03
CA SER A 7 -0.84 4.38 -20.06
C SER A 7 -0.20 4.31 -18.67
N ALA A 8 -0.15 5.43 -17.94
CA ALA A 8 0.48 5.49 -16.62
C ALA A 8 -0.27 4.66 -15.55
N ARG A 9 -1.53 4.28 -15.82
CA ARG A 9 -2.43 3.56 -14.91
C ARG A 9 -1.86 2.23 -14.36
N PRO A 10 -1.40 1.26 -15.19
CA PRO A 10 -0.80 0.02 -14.69
C PRO A 10 0.45 0.23 -13.83
N ILE A 11 1.27 1.24 -14.15
CA ILE A 11 2.46 1.57 -13.36
C ILE A 11 2.05 2.11 -11.98
N VAL A 12 1.10 3.05 -11.95
CA VAL A 12 0.56 3.60 -10.68
C VAL A 12 -0.06 2.48 -9.82
N MET A 13 -0.85 1.60 -10.41
CA MET A 13 -1.44 0.45 -9.71
C MET A 13 -0.36 -0.46 -9.11
N LEU A 14 0.68 -0.82 -9.88
CA LEU A 14 1.77 -1.65 -9.41
C LEU A 14 2.51 -1.00 -8.23
N VAL A 15 2.79 0.29 -8.32
CA VAL A 15 3.45 1.06 -7.25
C VAL A 15 2.60 1.06 -5.98
N MET A 16 1.28 1.24 -6.09
CA MET A 16 0.38 1.20 -4.93
C MET A 16 0.31 -0.17 -4.27
N ILE A 17 0.32 -1.27 -5.05
CA ILE A 17 0.38 -2.63 -4.50
C ILE A 17 1.69 -2.86 -3.73
N ILE A 18 2.82 -2.45 -4.29
CA ILE A 18 4.14 -2.58 -3.64
C ILE A 18 4.18 -1.72 -2.37
N SER A 19 3.62 -0.50 -2.39
CA SER A 19 3.50 0.37 -1.22
C SER A 19 2.69 -0.32 -0.11
N ALA A 20 1.49 -0.82 -0.44
CA ALA A 20 0.62 -1.52 0.49
C ALA A 20 1.30 -2.73 1.12
N LEU A 21 1.99 -3.57 0.33
CA LEU A 21 2.72 -4.72 0.85
C LEU A 21 3.86 -4.33 1.79
N SER A 22 4.59 -3.26 1.44
CA SER A 22 5.71 -2.76 2.25
C SER A 22 5.22 -2.22 3.59
N LEU A 23 4.11 -1.47 3.59
CA LEU A 23 3.49 -0.95 4.81
C LEU A 23 2.88 -2.07 5.66
N ALA A 24 2.22 -3.05 5.05
CA ALA A 24 1.67 -4.20 5.77
C ALA A 24 2.79 -5.01 6.46
N LEU A 25 3.91 -5.24 5.76
CA LEU A 25 5.08 -5.88 6.35
C LEU A 25 5.61 -5.04 7.52
N LEU A 26 5.77 -3.73 7.35
CA LEU A 26 6.23 -2.84 8.42
C LEU A 26 5.30 -2.88 9.64
N ALA A 27 3.98 -2.85 9.45
CA ALA A 27 3.01 -2.98 10.53
C ALA A 27 3.20 -4.31 11.30
N GLY A 28 3.42 -5.41 10.58
CA GLY A 28 3.73 -6.72 11.16
C GLY A 28 5.05 -6.71 11.95
N LEU A 29 6.10 -6.09 11.42
CA LEU A 29 7.41 -5.97 12.09
C LEU A 29 7.32 -5.11 13.36
N ILE A 30 6.54 -4.02 13.33
CA ILE A 30 6.25 -3.19 14.50
C ILE A 30 5.53 -4.03 15.56
N PHE A 31 4.49 -4.75 15.17
CA PHE A 31 3.71 -5.58 16.09
C PHE A 31 4.56 -6.71 16.70
N ALA A 32 5.40 -7.36 15.91
CA ALA A 32 6.32 -8.41 16.33
C ALA A 32 7.44 -7.93 17.27
N GLY A 33 7.56 -6.62 17.51
CA GLY A 33 8.61 -6.04 18.37
C GLY A 33 10.00 -6.05 17.73
N ILE A 34 10.10 -6.23 16.41
CA ILE A 34 11.36 -6.14 15.67
C ILE A 34 11.80 -4.67 15.55
N VAL A 35 10.83 -3.76 15.40
CA VAL A 35 11.08 -2.31 15.43
C VAL A 35 11.12 -1.82 16.87
N PRO A 36 12.21 -1.18 17.33
CA PRO A 36 12.34 -0.73 18.72
C PRO A 36 11.44 0.48 18.98
N LEU A 37 10.25 0.22 19.50
CA LEU A 37 9.26 1.22 19.92
C LEU A 37 8.84 0.97 21.38
N PRO A 38 8.50 2.02 22.14
CA PRO A 38 7.90 1.89 23.47
C PRO A 38 6.66 1.00 23.42
N GLU A 39 6.51 0.09 24.39
CA GLU A 39 5.44 -0.92 24.39
C GLU A 39 4.04 -0.30 24.31
N GLU A 40 3.84 0.82 25.01
CA GLU A 40 2.59 1.58 25.05
C GLU A 40 2.15 2.07 23.66
N SER A 41 3.11 2.35 22.78
CA SER A 41 2.87 2.93 21.45
C SER A 41 2.87 1.89 20.32
N ARG A 42 3.38 0.68 20.58
CA ARG A 42 3.68 -0.32 19.54
C ARG A 42 2.43 -0.81 18.82
N ALA A 43 1.40 -1.19 19.58
CA ALA A 43 0.15 -1.66 19.01
C ALA A 43 -0.56 -0.56 18.21
N VAL A 44 -0.54 0.68 18.69
CA VAL A 44 -1.13 1.84 18.01
C VAL A 44 -0.38 2.15 16.72
N ALA A 45 0.95 2.15 16.74
CA ALA A 45 1.77 2.37 15.56
C ALA A 45 1.54 1.27 14.50
N ALA A 46 1.53 0.00 14.90
CA ALA A 46 1.21 -1.10 13.99
C ALA A 46 -0.19 -0.96 13.39
N LEU A 47 -1.19 -0.56 14.18
CA LEU A 47 -2.56 -0.34 13.71
C LEU A 47 -2.62 0.79 12.69
N VAL A 48 -2.02 1.95 12.97
CA VAL A 48 -2.04 3.11 12.06
C VAL A 48 -1.36 2.78 10.73
N VAL A 49 -0.18 2.13 10.78
CA VAL A 49 0.54 1.71 9.57
C VAL A 49 -0.26 0.65 8.81
N GLY A 50 -0.90 -0.28 9.52
CA GLY A 50 -1.77 -1.30 8.90
C GLY A 50 -2.99 -0.71 8.20
N VAL A 51 -3.63 0.32 8.78
CA VAL A 51 -4.74 1.05 8.15
C VAL A 51 -4.27 1.79 6.90
N ALA A 52 -3.09 2.41 6.94
CA ALA A 52 -2.51 3.05 5.76
C ALA A 52 -2.24 2.04 4.64
N ALA A 53 -1.68 0.86 4.98
CA ALA A 53 -1.47 -0.23 4.02
C ALA A 53 -2.78 -0.71 3.37
N ALA A 54 -3.84 -0.85 4.16
CA ALA A 54 -5.16 -1.25 3.66
C ALA A 54 -5.78 -0.19 2.74
N ALA A 55 -5.62 1.10 3.07
CA ALA A 55 -6.09 2.19 2.22
C ALA A 55 -5.38 2.19 0.85
N ASP A 56 -4.05 2.07 0.83
CA ASP A 56 -3.26 1.97 -0.41
C ASP A 56 -3.72 0.77 -1.26
N PHE A 57 -3.98 -0.37 -0.63
CA PHE A 57 -4.47 -1.55 -1.32
C PHE A 57 -5.87 -1.35 -1.93
N LEU A 58 -6.80 -0.74 -1.18
CA LEU A 58 -8.15 -0.44 -1.68
C LEU A 58 -8.12 0.53 -2.87
N VAL A 59 -7.24 1.53 -2.82
CA VAL A 59 -7.05 2.47 -3.94
C VAL A 59 -6.47 1.74 -5.15
N ALA A 60 -5.50 0.84 -4.96
CA ALA A 60 -4.97 0.01 -6.04
C ALA A 60 -6.06 -0.85 -6.70
N LEU A 61 -6.94 -1.47 -5.90
CA LEU A 61 -8.08 -2.25 -6.39
C LEU A 61 -9.09 -1.39 -7.15
N TRP A 62 -9.33 -0.15 -6.71
CA TRP A 62 -10.20 0.78 -7.42
C TRP A 62 -9.64 1.13 -8.80
N PHE A 63 -8.34 1.42 -8.90
CA PHE A 63 -7.68 1.65 -10.19
C PHE A 63 -7.71 0.43 -11.10
N PHE A 64 -7.51 -0.77 -10.54
CA PHE A 64 -7.63 -2.02 -11.28
C PHE A 64 -9.03 -2.19 -11.87
N ARG A 65 -10.07 -1.99 -11.06
CA ARG A 65 -11.48 -2.05 -11.49
C ARG A 65 -11.77 -1.00 -12.57
N ALA A 66 -11.35 0.24 -12.36
CA ALA A 66 -11.57 1.33 -13.30
C ALA A 66 -10.88 1.06 -14.66
N GLY A 67 -9.77 0.33 -14.66
CA GLY A 67 -9.09 -0.11 -15.89
C GLY A 67 -9.79 -1.23 -16.66
N GLN A 68 -10.72 -1.96 -16.03
CA GLN A 68 -11.52 -3.01 -16.69
C GLN A 68 -12.84 -2.49 -17.29
N SER A 69 -13.33 -1.33 -16.83
CA SER A 69 -14.60 -0.75 -17.27
C SER A 69 -14.51 0.15 -18.51
N SER A 70 -13.31 0.34 -19.06
CA SER A 70 -13.03 1.16 -20.26
C SER A 70 -12.53 0.30 -21.40
#